data_AF-A0A9Y1BS85-F1
#
_entry.id   AF-A0A9Y1BS85-F1
#
_cell.length_a   1.000
_cell.length_b   1.000
_cell.length_c   1.000
_cell.angle_alpha   90.00
_cell.angle_beta   90.00
_cell.angle_gamma   90.00
#
_symmetry.space_group_name_H-M   'P 1'
#
loop_
_entity.id
_entity.type
_entity.pdbx_description
1 polymer ?
#
loop_
_entity_poly.entity_id
_entity_poly.type
_entity_poly.pdbx_seq_one_letter_code
_entity_poly.pdbx_strand_id
1 'polypeptide(L)'
;MAVITYQCNYCSKKRTMEIPSELVVEIGVEGLTTYVDVHDCKDSLDAIILYVDEDFNVRSQVQAKKKEKKEKKEEQGLNIPMPKKSDLRKVYVDSIGYSPFNLQSLKIKDHLRQTHYIIEEEVIAKVQSIEYRYVSRLGFIEITVQVSSAINKEIVDTWFTQLANSFESLVVLDEEMLHYVAAYLETRLVSTPQVRQLLELDLLLNSTISVIYSNETTIEIYQKNWREIIPEIDLTTHRIYKKLISLAKDNSSKKLLAVYSSLLDEITIDFAFPAFLQACATLIMNGLMIINKMKFVTVPL
;
A
#
# COMPACT_ATOMS: atom_id res chain seq x y z
N MET A 1 4.94 -2.44 -31.01
CA MET A 1 5.98 -1.55 -30.49
C MET A 1 5.66 -0.19 -31.06
N ALA A 2 5.38 0.78 -30.21
CA ALA A 2 5.05 2.13 -30.61
C ALA A 2 6.23 3.06 -30.31
N VAL A 3 6.35 4.15 -31.04
CA VAL A 3 7.48 5.08 -30.90
C VAL A 3 6.94 6.49 -30.76
N ILE A 4 7.26 7.14 -29.64
CA ILE A 4 6.93 8.55 -29.42
C ILE A 4 8.18 9.36 -29.71
N THR A 5 8.07 10.28 -30.67
CA THR A 5 9.14 11.25 -30.95
C THR A 5 8.66 12.64 -30.58
N TYR A 6 9.44 13.35 -29.78
CA TYR A 6 9.10 14.71 -29.38
C TYR A 6 10.33 15.58 -29.16
N GLN A 7 10.13 16.90 -29.13
CA GLN A 7 11.15 17.84 -28.73
C GLN A 7 10.83 18.32 -27.32
N CYS A 8 11.76 18.15 -26.38
CA CYS A 8 11.56 18.61 -25.02
C CYS A 8 11.48 20.14 -24.99
N ASN A 9 10.39 20.70 -24.46
CA ASN A 9 10.17 22.15 -24.38
C ASN A 9 11.19 22.83 -23.45
N TYR A 10 11.82 22.06 -22.57
CA TYR A 10 12.71 22.58 -21.53
C TYR A 10 14.17 22.61 -22.01
N CYS A 11 14.71 21.51 -22.55
CA CYS A 11 16.10 21.45 -23.04
C CYS A 11 16.25 21.57 -24.57
N SER A 12 15.13 21.65 -25.31
CA SER A 12 15.08 21.73 -26.77
C SER A 12 15.72 20.56 -27.53
N LYS A 13 16.12 19.48 -26.85
CA LYS A 13 16.64 18.26 -27.47
C LYS A 13 15.50 17.42 -28.04
N LYS A 14 15.73 16.82 -29.20
CA LYS A 14 14.84 15.80 -29.78
C LYS A 14 15.03 14.49 -29.01
N ARG A 15 13.92 13.84 -28.68
CA ARG A 15 13.84 12.64 -27.85
C ARG A 15 12.99 11.60 -28.56
N THR A 16 13.36 10.34 -28.36
CA THR A 16 12.62 9.18 -28.87
C THR A 16 12.42 8.22 -27.72
N MET A 17 11.17 7.82 -27.49
CA MET A 17 10.79 6.81 -26.51
C MET A 17 10.19 5.62 -27.25
N GLU A 18 10.77 4.45 -27.03
CA GLU A 18 10.22 3.19 -27.52
C GLU A 18 9.27 2.61 -26.46
N ILE A 19 8.06 2.30 -26.89
CA ILE A 19 7.01 1.73 -26.05
C ILE A 19 6.77 0.27 -26.46
N PRO A 20 7.15 -0.68 -25.60
CA PRO A 20 6.78 -2.09 -25.75
C PRO A 20 5.30 -2.26 -26.04
N SER A 21 4.93 -3.21 -26.91
CA SER A 21 3.54 -3.42 -27.34
C SER A 21 2.59 -3.68 -26.16
N GLU A 22 3.13 -4.25 -25.09
CA GLU A 22 2.46 -4.59 -23.83
C GLU A 22 2.12 -3.35 -22.98
N LEU A 23 2.74 -2.20 -23.27
CA LEU A 23 2.59 -0.93 -22.54
C LEU A 23 1.78 0.11 -23.31
N VAL A 24 1.30 -0.24 -24.51
CA VAL A 24 0.36 0.60 -25.26
C VAL A 24 -0.99 0.52 -24.56
N VAL A 25 -1.36 1.61 -23.88
CA VAL A 25 -2.65 1.74 -23.19
C VAL A 25 -3.73 2.15 -24.18
N GLU A 26 -4.88 1.48 -24.17
CA GLU A 26 -6.06 1.93 -24.92
C GLU A 26 -6.48 3.32 -24.45
N ILE A 27 -6.65 4.24 -25.40
CA ILE A 27 -6.99 5.63 -25.09
C ILE A 27 -8.41 5.70 -24.55
N GLY A 28 -8.54 6.25 -23.35
CA GLY A 28 -9.82 6.49 -22.71
C GLY A 28 -10.61 7.64 -23.37
N VAL A 29 -11.75 7.98 -22.78
CA VAL A 29 -12.71 8.98 -23.30
C VAL A 29 -12.10 10.38 -23.52
N GLU A 30 -10.96 10.67 -22.90
CA GLU A 30 -10.25 11.96 -23.02
C GLU A 30 -9.33 12.07 -24.26
N GLY A 31 -9.16 11.00 -25.05
CA GLY A 31 -8.39 11.04 -26.30
C GLY A 31 -6.87 11.12 -26.13
N LEU A 32 -6.36 11.08 -24.89
CA LEU A 32 -4.95 11.20 -24.56
C LEU A 32 -4.53 10.12 -23.56
N THR A 33 -3.31 9.62 -23.74
CA THR A 33 -2.59 8.75 -22.80
C THR A 33 -1.38 9.48 -22.23
N THR A 34 -1.04 9.19 -20.98
CA THR A 34 0.08 9.84 -20.29
C THR A 34 1.30 8.93 -20.26
N TYR A 35 2.44 9.45 -20.69
CA TYR A 35 3.76 8.81 -20.57
C TYR A 35 4.72 9.74 -19.82
N VAL A 36 5.79 9.19 -19.24
CA VAL A 36 6.80 9.99 -18.52
C VAL A 36 8.17 9.69 -19.07
N ASP A 37 8.89 10.73 -19.49
CA ASP A 37 10.28 10.66 -19.91
C ASP A 37 11.19 11.21 -18.80
N VAL A 38 12.13 10.39 -18.31
CA VAL A 38 13.12 10.81 -17.32
C VAL A 38 14.46 11.01 -18.00
N HIS A 39 15.01 12.23 -17.97
CA HIS A 39 16.27 12.53 -18.65
C HIS A 39 17.03 13.71 -18.09
N ASP A 40 18.31 13.79 -18.48
CA ASP A 40 19.16 14.94 -18.19
C ASP A 40 18.71 16.15 -19.01
N CYS A 41 17.91 16.98 -18.37
CA CYS A 41 17.34 18.21 -18.89
C CYS A 41 18.11 19.39 -18.31
N LYS A 42 18.87 20.13 -19.13
CA LYS A 42 19.67 21.29 -18.68
C LYS A 42 20.49 21.01 -17.40
N ASP A 43 21.20 19.89 -17.40
CA ASP A 43 22.12 19.45 -16.32
C ASP A 43 21.46 18.98 -15.02
N SER A 44 20.13 18.72 -15.03
CA SER A 44 19.43 17.99 -13.97
C SER A 44 18.63 16.81 -14.49
N LEU A 45 18.56 15.74 -13.70
CA LEU A 45 17.66 14.61 -14.00
C LEU A 45 16.22 15.04 -13.70
N ASP A 46 15.43 15.22 -14.77
CA ASP A 46 14.05 15.71 -14.70
C ASP A 46 13.08 14.70 -15.29
N ALA A 47 11.88 14.64 -14.71
CA ALA A 47 10.75 13.86 -15.22
C ALA A 47 9.79 14.78 -15.99
N ILE A 48 9.61 14.50 -17.28
CA ILE A 48 8.70 15.21 -18.16
C ILE A 48 7.49 14.32 -18.44
N ILE A 49 6.31 14.78 -18.02
CA ILE A 49 5.04 14.13 -18.30
C ILE A 49 4.60 14.53 -19.71
N LEU A 50 4.33 13.55 -20.55
CA LEU A 50 3.90 13.69 -21.95
C LEU A 50 2.44 13.25 -22.07
N TYR A 51 1.61 14.10 -22.65
CA TYR A 51 0.24 13.77 -23.03
C TYR A 51 0.22 13.47 -24.52
N VAL A 52 -0.16 12.24 -24.87
CA VAL A 52 0.08 11.63 -26.17
C VAL A 52 -1.23 11.10 -26.74
N ASP A 53 -1.48 11.33 -28.02
CA ASP A 53 -2.69 10.86 -28.69
C ASP A 53 -2.56 9.44 -29.26
N GLU A 54 -3.59 9.02 -29.98
CA GLU A 54 -3.72 7.72 -30.66
C GLU A 54 -2.67 7.47 -31.75
N ASP A 55 -2.16 8.55 -32.34
CA ASP A 55 -1.11 8.52 -33.35
C ASP A 55 0.30 8.61 -32.74
N PHE A 56 0.42 8.50 -31.40
CA PHE A 56 1.67 8.64 -30.64
C PHE A 56 2.35 10.02 -30.76
N ASN A 57 1.57 11.06 -31.05
CA ASN A 57 2.04 12.44 -31.08
C ASN A 57 1.90 13.09 -29.70
N VAL A 58 2.98 13.73 -29.23
CA VAL A 58 2.93 14.52 -27.99
C VAL A 58 2.15 15.81 -28.23
N ARG A 59 0.98 15.93 -27.59
CA ARG A 59 0.11 17.11 -27.65
C ARG A 59 0.48 18.15 -26.60
N SER A 60 0.96 17.71 -25.45
CA SER A 60 1.52 18.61 -24.44
C SER A 60 2.56 17.92 -23.56
N GLN A 61 3.41 18.72 -22.94
CA GLN A 61 4.41 18.24 -22.00
C GLN A 61 4.49 19.15 -20.79
N VAL A 62 4.67 18.56 -19.62
CA VAL A 62 4.73 19.25 -18.34
C VAL A 62 5.87 18.66 -17.52
N GLN A 63 6.82 19.49 -17.10
CA GLN A 63 7.81 19.08 -16.11
C GLN A 63 7.10 18.79 -14.79
N ALA A 64 7.36 17.61 -14.21
CA ALA A 64 6.91 17.28 -12.87
C ALA A 64 7.59 18.24 -11.88
N LYS A 65 6.91 19.34 -11.51
CA LYS A 65 7.50 20.48 -10.81
C LYS A 65 8.27 20.09 -9.54
N LYS A 66 9.53 20.52 -9.43
CA LYS A 66 10.09 21.04 -8.17
C LYS A 66 9.57 22.47 -7.97
N LYS A 67 9.08 22.81 -6.77
CA LYS A 67 8.51 24.14 -6.45
C LYS A 67 9.54 25.26 -6.68
N GLU A 68 9.33 26.11 -7.68
CA GLU A 68 10.07 27.37 -7.84
C GLU A 68 9.32 28.54 -7.17
N LYS A 69 10.07 29.40 -6.46
CA LYS A 69 9.62 30.68 -5.89
C LYS A 69 9.93 31.82 -6.87
N LYS A 70 8.98 32.74 -7.01
CA LYS A 70 9.09 33.98 -7.79
C LYS A 70 10.21 34.90 -7.27
N GLU A 71 10.89 35.53 -8.22
CA GLU A 71 12.03 36.43 -8.11
C GLU A 71 11.72 37.77 -7.41
N LYS A 72 12.71 38.31 -6.71
CA LYS A 72 13.02 39.76 -6.63
C LYS A 72 14.53 39.96 -6.41
N LYS A 73 15.12 40.84 -7.24
CA LYS A 73 16.46 41.48 -7.16
C LYS A 73 16.68 42.13 -5.78
N GLU A 74 17.87 42.34 -5.21
CA GLU A 74 19.24 42.49 -5.73
C GLU A 74 20.25 42.29 -4.55
N GLU A 75 21.40 41.73 -4.89
CA GLU A 75 22.77 41.83 -4.33
C GLU A 75 23.24 41.42 -2.90
N GLN A 76 24.25 40.52 -2.98
CA GLN A 76 25.51 40.37 -2.24
C GLN A 76 25.53 39.79 -0.80
N GLY A 77 25.90 38.50 -0.77
CA GLY A 77 26.30 37.70 0.38
C GLY A 77 25.89 36.26 0.08
N LEU A 78 26.84 35.31 0.00
CA LEU A 78 26.55 33.87 -0.14
C LEU A 78 25.87 33.36 1.13
N ASN A 79 24.59 33.73 1.31
CA ASN A 79 23.68 33.10 2.24
C ASN A 79 23.22 31.81 1.57
N ILE A 80 23.99 30.72 1.75
CA ILE A 80 23.51 29.37 1.50
C ILE A 80 22.21 29.25 2.31
N PRO A 81 21.02 29.18 1.68
CA PRO A 81 19.80 29.08 2.43
C PRO A 81 19.82 27.72 3.12
N MET A 82 19.88 27.71 4.45
CA MET A 82 19.70 26.47 5.20
C MET A 82 18.38 25.84 4.74
N PRO A 83 18.37 24.55 4.37
CA PRO A 83 17.14 23.86 4.03
C PRO A 83 16.18 24.00 5.22
N LYS A 84 15.06 24.70 5.01
CA LYS A 84 13.99 24.72 6.00
C LYS A 84 13.48 23.29 6.09
N LYS A 85 13.48 22.70 7.29
CA LYS A 85 12.80 21.43 7.58
C LYS A 85 11.43 21.48 6.91
N SER A 86 11.17 20.58 5.96
CA SER A 86 9.81 20.40 5.48
C SER A 86 9.05 19.77 6.65
N ASP A 87 8.14 20.53 7.23
CA ASP A 87 7.27 19.98 8.26
C ASP A 87 6.34 18.98 7.55
N LEU A 88 6.54 17.69 7.86
CA LEU A 88 5.66 16.63 7.39
C LEU A 88 4.23 16.97 7.84
N ARG A 89 3.26 16.82 6.93
CA ARG A 89 1.84 16.96 7.27
C ARG A 89 1.53 15.93 8.35
N LYS A 90 1.07 16.35 9.51
CA LYS A 90 0.66 15.41 10.56
C LYS A 90 -0.76 14.92 10.30
N VAL A 91 -0.96 13.62 10.38
CA VAL A 91 -2.28 12.97 10.31
C VAL A 91 -2.41 12.08 11.54
N TYR A 92 -3.47 12.27 12.30
CA TYR A 92 -3.81 11.42 13.43
C TYR A 92 -4.80 10.37 12.93
N VAL A 93 -4.54 9.11 13.25
CA VAL A 93 -5.34 7.97 12.79
C VAL A 93 -5.81 7.21 14.01
N ASP A 94 -7.12 7.18 14.22
CA ASP A 94 -7.75 6.40 15.29
C ASP A 94 -7.71 4.91 14.94
N SER A 95 -7.51 4.01 15.89
CA SER A 95 -7.45 2.57 15.59
C SER A 95 -8.74 1.84 15.93
N ILE A 96 -9.27 1.09 14.96
CA ILE A 96 -10.52 0.34 15.11
C ILE A 96 -10.22 -1.03 15.74
N GLY A 97 -10.87 -1.33 16.86
CA GLY A 97 -10.72 -2.62 17.56
C GLY A 97 -9.34 -2.82 18.19
N TYR A 98 -8.60 -1.74 18.41
CA TYR A 98 -7.30 -1.75 19.05
C TYR A 98 -7.43 -1.71 20.57
N SER A 99 -6.62 -2.51 21.25
CA SER A 99 -6.52 -2.58 22.71
C SER A 99 -5.03 -2.68 23.05
N PRO A 100 -4.38 -1.61 23.53
CA PRO A 100 -2.93 -1.59 23.68
C PRO A 100 -2.46 -2.57 24.77
N PHE A 101 -1.62 -3.53 24.39
CA PHE A 101 -0.92 -4.40 25.33
C PHE A 101 0.49 -4.71 24.85
N ASN A 102 0.62 -5.21 23.63
CA ASN A 102 1.88 -5.52 22.97
C ASN A 102 2.46 -4.29 22.26
N LEU A 103 1.63 -3.57 21.53
CA LEU A 103 1.91 -2.31 20.84
C LEU A 103 1.32 -1.18 21.70
N GLN A 104 2.09 -0.11 21.91
CA GLN A 104 1.62 1.07 22.67
C GLN A 104 1.46 2.29 21.78
N SER A 105 2.38 2.49 20.84
CA SER A 105 2.31 3.57 19.87
C SER A 105 2.96 3.18 18.55
N LEU A 106 2.44 3.74 17.46
CA LEU A 106 2.95 3.54 16.11
C LEU A 106 2.97 4.87 15.34
N LYS A 107 4.16 5.33 14.99
CA LYS A 107 4.37 6.57 14.23
C LYS A 107 5.06 6.25 12.93
N ILE A 108 4.53 6.75 11.81
CA ILE A 108 5.06 6.51 10.47
C ILE A 108 5.37 7.85 9.82
N LYS A 109 6.64 8.15 9.61
CA LYS A 109 7.08 9.26 8.77
C LYS A 109 7.26 8.74 7.35
N ASP A 110 6.43 9.24 6.46
CA ASP A 110 6.45 8.94 5.05
C ASP A 110 7.01 10.14 4.27
N HIS A 111 8.25 10.01 3.85
CA HIS A 111 8.94 11.03 3.07
C HIS A 111 8.54 11.02 1.59
N LEU A 112 7.99 9.93 1.05
CA LEU A 112 7.46 9.91 -0.33
C LEU A 112 6.22 10.80 -0.42
N ARG A 113 5.32 10.66 0.56
CA ARG A 113 4.01 11.32 0.59
C ARG A 113 4.00 12.60 1.43
N GLN A 114 5.13 12.92 2.08
CA GLN A 114 5.32 14.09 2.94
C GLN A 114 4.34 14.14 4.12
N THR A 115 4.05 12.98 4.70
CA THR A 115 3.06 12.80 5.78
C THR A 115 3.69 12.12 6.98
N HIS A 116 3.30 12.52 8.18
CA HIS A 116 3.64 11.88 9.44
C HIS A 116 2.34 11.38 10.06
N TYR A 117 2.11 10.08 9.92
CA TYR A 117 0.97 9.39 10.51
C TYR A 117 1.30 9.07 11.96
N ILE A 118 0.39 9.46 12.86
CA ILE A 118 0.45 9.15 14.28
C ILE A 118 -0.74 8.22 14.52
N ILE A 119 -0.44 6.93 14.57
CA ILE A 119 -1.41 5.85 14.80
C ILE A 119 -1.26 5.47 16.27
N GLU A 120 -2.18 5.98 17.09
CA GLU A 120 -2.23 5.78 18.54
C GLU A 120 -1.03 6.34 19.33
N GLU A 121 -1.36 6.95 20.47
CA GLU A 121 -0.40 7.47 21.44
C GLU A 121 -0.97 7.27 22.85
N GLU A 122 -1.20 6.01 23.25
CA GLU A 122 -1.61 5.70 24.62
C GLU A 122 -0.42 5.19 25.44
N VAL A 123 0.04 6.05 26.36
CA VAL A 123 1.01 5.67 27.38
C VAL A 123 0.27 4.96 28.51
N ILE A 124 0.12 3.63 28.40
CA ILE A 124 -0.34 2.85 29.55
C ILE A 124 0.81 2.80 30.56
N ALA A 125 0.74 3.63 31.60
CA ALA A 125 1.77 3.76 32.65
C ALA A 125 2.15 2.46 33.38
N LYS A 126 1.39 1.36 33.18
CA LYS A 126 1.60 0.06 33.82
C LYS A 126 2.43 -0.93 33.00
N VAL A 127 2.61 -0.73 31.70
CA VAL A 127 3.35 -1.67 30.84
C VAL A 127 4.69 -1.05 30.47
N GLN A 128 5.78 -1.69 30.91
CA GLN A 128 7.12 -1.28 30.48
C GLN A 128 7.23 -1.48 28.96
N SER A 129 7.60 -0.42 28.26
CA SER A 129 7.81 -0.45 26.81
C SER A 129 9.20 0.00 26.42
N ILE A 130 9.62 -0.49 25.26
CA ILE A 130 10.88 -0.15 24.61
C ILE A 130 10.53 0.53 23.30
N GLU A 131 11.16 1.67 23.03
CA GLU A 131 11.04 2.38 21.77
C GLU A 131 12.05 1.82 20.75
N TYR A 132 11.54 1.53 19.55
CA TYR A 132 12.33 1.08 18.42
C TYR A 132 12.10 2.00 17.22
N ARG A 133 13.12 2.10 16.37
CA ARG A 133 13.09 2.88 15.14
C ARG A 133 13.53 2.00 13.98
N TYR A 134 12.69 1.96 12.95
CA TYR A 134 12.91 1.20 11.74
C TYR A 134 12.87 2.12 10.54
N VAL A 135 13.76 1.88 9.58
CA VAL A 135 13.84 2.64 8.35
C VAL A 135 13.73 1.64 7.20
N SER A 136 12.89 1.95 6.22
CA SER A 136 12.72 1.13 5.02
C SER A 136 14.01 1.07 4.20
N ARG A 137 14.07 0.10 3.29
CA ARG A 137 15.26 -0.17 2.48
C ARG A 137 15.77 1.04 1.69
N LEU A 138 14.90 1.83 1.07
CA LEU A 138 15.29 3.03 0.32
C LEU A 138 15.34 4.29 1.20
N GLY A 139 14.99 4.17 2.49
CA GLY A 139 15.08 5.25 3.46
C GLY A 139 13.94 6.26 3.42
N PHE A 140 12.85 5.98 2.70
CA PHE A 140 11.74 6.92 2.60
C PHE A 140 10.64 6.75 3.64
N ILE A 141 10.57 5.59 4.30
CA ILE A 141 9.64 5.33 5.40
C ILE A 141 10.44 5.15 6.68
N GLU A 142 10.08 5.89 7.72
CA GLU A 142 10.59 5.70 9.07
C GLU A 142 9.44 5.35 10.00
N ILE A 143 9.52 4.20 10.68
CA ILE A 143 8.58 3.77 11.68
C ILE A 143 9.22 3.94 13.05
N THR A 144 8.57 4.68 13.95
CA THR A 144 8.89 4.70 15.37
C THR A 144 7.78 3.99 16.12
N VAL A 145 8.13 3.04 16.97
CA VAL A 145 7.17 2.18 17.64
C VAL A 145 7.55 1.99 19.10
N GLN A 146 6.57 1.98 19.99
CA GLN A 146 6.75 1.55 21.37
C GLN A 146 6.05 0.22 21.59
N VAL A 147 6.82 -0.78 22.03
CA VAL A 147 6.38 -2.17 22.17
C VAL A 147 6.67 -2.65 23.59
N SER A 148 5.81 -3.50 24.15
CA SER A 148 6.01 -4.14 25.45
C SER A 148 7.39 -4.79 25.55
N SER A 149 8.09 -4.54 26.66
CA SER A 149 9.42 -5.10 26.92
C SER A 149 9.43 -6.62 27.06
N ALA A 150 8.25 -7.26 27.18
CA ALA A 150 8.10 -8.71 27.20
C ALA A 150 8.29 -9.36 25.83
N ILE A 151 8.19 -8.59 24.74
CA ILE A 151 8.30 -9.13 23.37
C ILE A 151 9.77 -9.21 22.97
N ASN A 152 10.16 -10.35 22.41
CA ASN A 152 11.51 -10.55 21.91
C ASN A 152 11.81 -9.55 20.78
N LYS A 153 12.93 -8.83 20.91
CA LYS A 153 13.41 -7.85 19.92
C LYS A 153 13.47 -8.42 18.49
N GLU A 154 13.87 -9.67 18.29
CA GLU A 154 13.95 -10.28 16.94
C GLU A 154 12.58 -10.37 16.26
N ILE A 155 11.52 -10.60 17.04
CA ILE A 155 10.13 -10.60 16.55
C ILE A 155 9.77 -9.19 16.08
N VAL A 156 10.05 -8.18 16.92
CA VAL A 156 9.80 -6.76 16.63
C VAL A 156 10.57 -6.34 15.37
N ASP A 157 11.86 -6.63 15.32
CA ASP A 157 12.75 -6.29 14.21
C ASP A 157 12.23 -6.87 12.89
N THR A 158 11.79 -8.13 12.90
CA THR A 158 11.27 -8.80 11.70
C THR A 158 9.98 -8.15 11.22
N TRP A 159 9.01 -7.93 12.11
CA TRP A 159 7.72 -7.34 11.76
C TRP A 159 7.85 -5.91 11.22
N PHE A 160 8.56 -5.04 11.93
CA PHE A 160 8.61 -3.63 11.57
C PHE A 160 9.56 -3.33 10.41
N THR A 161 10.59 -4.15 10.19
CA THR A 161 11.38 -4.08 8.96
C THR A 161 10.52 -4.43 7.74
N GLN A 162 9.71 -5.49 7.82
CA GLN A 162 8.81 -5.85 6.72
C GLN A 162 7.74 -4.78 6.50
N LEU A 163 7.12 -4.28 7.57
CA LEU A 163 6.12 -3.22 7.48
C LEU A 163 6.67 -1.94 6.82
N ALA A 164 7.86 -1.49 7.22
CA ALA A 164 8.49 -0.30 6.62
C ALA A 164 8.74 -0.50 5.11
N ASN A 165 9.26 -1.66 4.73
CA ASN A 165 9.48 -2.00 3.32
C ASN A 165 8.17 -2.12 2.54
N SER A 166 7.11 -2.66 3.14
CA SER A 166 5.80 -2.75 2.51
C SER A 166 5.17 -1.36 2.30
N PHE A 167 5.24 -0.45 3.27
CA PHE A 167 4.75 0.92 3.09
C PHE A 167 5.50 1.69 2.01
N GLU A 168 6.81 1.44 1.88
CA GLU A 168 7.66 2.05 0.85
C GLU A 168 7.29 1.58 -0.56
N SER A 169 6.80 0.34 -0.70
CA SER A 169 6.39 -0.22 -2.00
C SER A 169 4.95 0.13 -2.40
N LEU A 170 4.13 0.59 -1.46
CA LEU A 170 2.80 1.10 -1.79
C LEU A 170 2.93 2.32 -2.69
N VAL A 171 1.98 2.51 -3.61
CA VAL A 171 1.88 3.75 -4.40
C VAL A 171 1.01 4.74 -3.63
N VAL A 172 -0.20 4.32 -3.29
CA VAL A 172 -1.15 5.09 -2.48
C VAL A 172 -1.23 4.45 -1.10
N LEU A 173 -1.07 5.27 -0.08
CA LEU A 173 -1.31 4.88 1.30
C LEU A 173 -2.66 5.49 1.69
N ASP A 174 -3.67 4.62 1.75
CA ASP A 174 -5.02 4.98 2.13
C ASP A 174 -5.09 5.12 3.66
N GLU A 175 -5.64 6.23 4.15
CA GLU A 175 -5.80 6.44 5.59
C GLU A 175 -6.78 5.42 6.19
N GLU A 176 -7.75 4.94 5.40
CA GLU A 176 -8.78 4.01 5.87
C GLU A 176 -8.18 2.66 6.31
N MET A 177 -7.15 2.16 5.62
CA MET A 177 -6.49 0.91 6.01
C MET A 177 -5.57 1.07 7.21
N LEU A 178 -5.05 2.29 7.47
CA LEU A 178 -4.19 2.54 8.63
C LEU A 178 -4.93 2.33 9.95
N HIS A 179 -6.24 2.58 9.99
CA HIS A 179 -7.09 2.34 11.16
C HIS A 179 -7.02 0.89 11.68
N TYR A 180 -6.63 -0.06 10.83
CA TYR A 180 -6.57 -1.48 11.18
C TYR A 180 -5.14 -1.99 11.42
N VAL A 181 -4.11 -1.20 11.12
CA VAL A 181 -2.70 -1.63 11.22
C VAL A 181 -2.30 -1.90 12.66
N ALA A 182 -2.64 -1.01 13.59
CA ALA A 182 -2.30 -1.19 14.99
C ALA A 182 -3.00 -2.43 15.58
N ALA A 183 -4.30 -2.59 15.34
CA ALA A 183 -5.06 -3.76 15.79
C ALA A 183 -4.52 -5.08 15.21
N TYR A 184 -4.11 -5.08 13.94
CA TYR A 184 -3.49 -6.24 13.32
C TYR A 184 -2.17 -6.60 14.03
N LEU A 185 -1.24 -5.64 14.15
CA LEU A 185 0.06 -5.86 14.76
C LEU A 185 -0.04 -6.26 16.24
N GLU A 186 -0.94 -5.64 17.00
CA GLU A 186 -1.22 -5.95 18.40
C GLU A 186 -1.43 -7.46 18.64
N THR A 187 -2.22 -8.09 17.77
CA THR A 187 -2.54 -9.53 17.84
C THR A 187 -1.43 -10.44 17.30
N ARG A 188 -0.46 -9.89 16.55
CA ARG A 188 0.56 -10.65 15.82
C ARG A 188 1.97 -10.53 16.40
N LEU A 189 2.24 -9.54 17.25
CA LEU A 189 3.52 -9.32 17.95
C LEU A 189 3.82 -10.35 19.07
N VAL A 190 3.41 -11.60 18.87
CA VAL A 190 3.69 -12.74 19.77
C VAL A 190 4.65 -13.75 19.15
N SER A 191 4.84 -13.70 17.82
CA SER A 191 5.70 -14.61 17.08
C SER A 191 6.28 -13.94 15.84
N THR A 192 7.38 -14.49 15.32
CA THR A 192 7.94 -14.07 14.03
C THR A 192 6.92 -14.29 12.91
N PRO A 193 6.78 -13.35 11.96
CA PRO A 193 5.82 -13.47 10.87
C PRO A 193 6.14 -14.70 10.01
N GLN A 194 5.16 -15.57 9.80
CA GLN A 194 5.25 -16.66 8.82
C GLN A 194 4.66 -16.20 7.48
N VAL A 195 4.80 -17.02 6.44
CA VAL A 195 4.35 -16.71 5.08
C VAL A 195 2.87 -16.28 5.05
N ARG A 196 2.00 -16.94 5.82
CA ARG A 196 0.58 -16.58 5.91
C ARG A 196 0.38 -15.18 6.48
N GLN A 197 1.06 -14.84 7.58
CA GLN A 197 0.95 -13.53 8.21
C GLN A 197 1.53 -12.41 7.32
N LEU A 198 2.56 -12.69 6.52
CA LEU A 198 3.04 -11.74 5.53
C LEU A 198 2.02 -11.50 4.42
N LEU A 199 1.31 -12.56 3.99
CA LEU A 199 0.17 -12.41 3.08
C LEU A 199 -0.96 -11.60 3.73
N GLU A 200 -1.33 -11.88 4.98
CA GLU A 200 -2.33 -11.10 5.72
C GLU A 200 -1.98 -9.61 5.81
N LEU A 201 -0.72 -9.29 6.12
CA LEU A 201 -0.23 -7.91 6.14
C LEU A 201 -0.35 -7.25 4.77
N ASP A 202 0.01 -7.96 3.72
CA ASP A 202 -0.11 -7.49 2.35
C ASP A 202 -1.58 -7.31 1.93
N LEU A 203 -2.50 -8.18 2.36
CA LEU A 203 -3.94 -8.02 2.18
C LEU A 203 -4.47 -6.75 2.88
N LEU A 204 -4.05 -6.52 4.13
CA LEU A 204 -4.38 -5.33 4.91
C LEU A 204 -3.97 -4.05 4.18
N LEU A 205 -2.69 -3.97 3.79
CA LEU A 205 -2.12 -2.78 3.16
C LEU A 205 -2.70 -2.48 1.78
N ASN A 206 -3.26 -3.49 1.12
CA ASN A 206 -3.92 -3.33 -0.18
C ASN A 206 -5.46 -3.47 -0.07
N SER A 207 -6.04 -3.37 1.12
CA SER A 207 -7.45 -3.70 1.35
C SER A 207 -8.42 -2.74 0.63
N THR A 208 -8.01 -1.50 0.39
CA THR A 208 -8.82 -0.49 -0.33
C THR A 208 -8.62 -0.51 -1.84
N ILE A 209 -7.77 -1.38 -2.38
CA ILE A 209 -7.52 -1.50 -3.82
C ILE A 209 -7.62 -2.92 -4.37
N SER A 210 -7.51 -3.94 -3.52
CA SER A 210 -7.53 -5.33 -3.93
C SER A 210 -8.94 -5.85 -4.06
N VAL A 211 -9.20 -6.60 -5.14
CA VAL A 211 -10.45 -7.30 -5.38
C VAL A 211 -10.21 -8.79 -5.19
N ILE A 212 -11.11 -9.44 -4.46
CA ILE A 212 -11.09 -10.89 -4.27
C ILE A 212 -12.10 -11.56 -5.18
N TYR A 213 -11.71 -12.71 -5.74
CA TYR A 213 -12.49 -13.46 -6.71
C TYR A 213 -12.51 -14.96 -6.38
N SER A 214 -13.63 -15.61 -6.63
CA SER A 214 -13.77 -17.07 -6.68
C SER A 214 -14.70 -17.45 -7.84
N ASN A 215 -14.56 -18.68 -8.34
CA ASN A 215 -15.44 -19.24 -9.36
C ASN A 215 -16.38 -20.32 -8.79
N GLU A 216 -17.38 -20.71 -9.59
CA GLU A 216 -18.39 -21.72 -9.23
C GLU A 216 -17.76 -23.07 -8.88
N THR A 217 -16.80 -23.52 -9.69
CA THR A 217 -16.13 -24.81 -9.51
C THR A 217 -15.42 -24.90 -8.15
N THR A 218 -14.71 -23.84 -7.76
CA THR A 218 -14.04 -23.72 -6.47
C THR A 218 -15.03 -23.76 -5.31
N ILE A 219 -16.18 -23.10 -5.45
CA ILE A 219 -17.25 -23.13 -4.44
C ILE A 219 -17.79 -24.55 -4.27
N GLU A 220 -18.08 -25.25 -5.37
CA GLU A 220 -18.58 -26.62 -5.32
C GLU A 220 -17.59 -27.58 -4.67
N ILE A 221 -16.30 -27.46 -5.02
CA ILE A 221 -15.22 -28.25 -4.43
C ILE A 221 -15.15 -28.00 -2.92
N TYR A 222 -15.17 -26.74 -2.50
CA TYR A 222 -15.14 -26.40 -1.08
C TYR A 222 -16.35 -26.96 -0.34
N GLN A 223 -17.55 -26.78 -0.87
CA GLN A 223 -18.78 -27.24 -0.22
C GLN A 223 -18.80 -28.76 0.01
N LYS A 224 -18.26 -29.54 -0.92
CA LYS A 224 -18.18 -31.00 -0.82
C LYS A 224 -17.05 -31.47 0.10
N ASN A 225 -15.89 -30.82 0.01
CA ASN A 225 -14.63 -31.37 0.54
C ASN A 225 -13.92 -30.46 1.56
N TRP A 226 -14.61 -29.49 2.18
CA TRP A 226 -13.95 -28.49 3.06
C TRP A 226 -13.11 -29.10 4.19
N ARG A 227 -13.51 -30.26 4.73
CA ARG A 227 -12.74 -30.97 5.78
C ARG A 227 -11.44 -31.59 5.27
N GLU A 228 -11.37 -31.92 3.99
CA GLU A 228 -10.15 -32.45 3.39
C GLU A 228 -9.22 -31.30 3.00
N ILE A 229 -9.79 -30.19 2.53
CA ILE A 229 -9.04 -29.00 2.12
C ILE A 229 -8.47 -28.27 3.33
N ILE A 230 -9.26 -28.12 4.40
CA ILE A 230 -8.85 -27.42 5.62
C ILE A 230 -9.32 -28.24 6.84
N PRO A 231 -8.53 -29.25 7.27
CA PRO A 231 -8.93 -30.22 8.30
C PRO A 231 -9.25 -29.62 9.67
N GLU A 232 -8.67 -28.47 9.99
CA GLU A 232 -8.73 -27.86 11.32
C GLU A 232 -9.95 -26.95 11.54
N ILE A 233 -10.82 -26.75 10.53
CA ILE A 233 -11.91 -25.78 10.66
C ILE A 233 -13.12 -26.36 11.40
N ASP A 234 -13.67 -25.59 12.33
CA ASP A 234 -14.94 -25.90 12.98
C ASP A 234 -16.15 -25.46 12.12
N LEU A 235 -17.36 -25.80 12.57
CA LEU A 235 -18.60 -25.46 11.84
C LEU A 235 -18.85 -23.95 11.74
N THR A 236 -18.38 -23.16 12.71
CA THR A 236 -18.57 -21.70 12.73
C THR A 236 -17.67 -21.05 11.70
N THR A 237 -16.39 -21.42 11.70
CA THR A 237 -15.36 -21.00 10.74
C THR A 237 -15.74 -21.43 9.33
N HIS A 238 -16.25 -22.66 9.16
CA HIS A 238 -16.77 -23.12 7.88
C HIS A 238 -17.89 -22.22 7.34
N ARG A 239 -18.85 -21.79 8.18
CA ARG A 239 -19.92 -20.87 7.76
C ARG A 239 -19.36 -19.53 7.27
N ILE A 240 -18.39 -18.98 7.99
CA ILE A 240 -17.71 -17.74 7.60
C ILE A 240 -16.99 -17.91 6.26
N TYR A 241 -16.21 -19.00 6.10
CA TYR A 241 -15.46 -19.27 4.87
C TYR A 241 -16.39 -19.46 3.68
N LYS A 242 -17.45 -20.27 3.85
CA LYS A 242 -18.47 -20.46 2.81
C LYS A 242 -19.09 -19.13 2.38
N LYS A 243 -19.40 -18.26 3.34
CA LYS A 243 -19.98 -16.95 3.04
C LYS A 243 -18.99 -16.03 2.32
N LEU A 244 -17.74 -16.01 2.77
CA LEU A 244 -16.67 -15.22 2.17
C LEU A 244 -16.39 -15.63 0.72
N ILE A 245 -16.29 -16.94 0.44
CA ILE A 245 -16.14 -17.45 -0.93
C ILE A 245 -17.36 -17.07 -1.77
N SER A 246 -18.58 -17.14 -1.20
CA SER A 246 -19.80 -16.72 -1.90
C SER A 246 -19.83 -15.23 -2.22
N LEU A 247 -19.30 -14.36 -1.34
CA LEU A 247 -19.16 -12.92 -1.60
C LEU A 247 -18.09 -12.63 -2.66
N ALA A 248 -17.09 -13.50 -2.79
CA ALA A 248 -16.06 -13.43 -3.81
C ALA A 248 -16.51 -14.00 -5.17
N LYS A 249 -17.64 -14.73 -5.22
CA LYS A 249 -18.17 -15.31 -6.46
C LYS A 249 -18.48 -14.21 -7.46
N ASP A 250 -17.82 -14.26 -8.62
CA ASP A 250 -18.01 -13.31 -9.72
C ASP A 250 -17.83 -11.84 -9.30
N ASN A 251 -17.09 -11.61 -8.20
CA ASN A 251 -16.81 -10.27 -7.73
C ASN A 251 -15.74 -9.62 -8.60
N SER A 252 -16.19 -8.70 -9.46
CA SER A 252 -15.33 -7.97 -10.37
C SER A 252 -14.87 -6.61 -9.82
N SER A 253 -15.49 -6.11 -8.75
CA SER A 253 -15.35 -4.69 -8.37
C SER A 253 -15.29 -4.40 -6.87
N LYS A 254 -15.85 -5.25 -6.01
CA LYS A 254 -15.82 -4.98 -4.56
C LYS A 254 -14.41 -5.19 -4.03
N LYS A 255 -13.87 -4.10 -3.48
CA LYS A 255 -12.59 -4.10 -2.76
C LYS A 255 -12.69 -4.92 -1.49
N LEU A 256 -11.56 -5.43 -1.03
CA LEU A 256 -11.46 -6.31 0.14
C LEU A 256 -12.12 -5.70 1.39
N LEU A 257 -11.89 -4.41 1.65
CA LEU A 257 -12.50 -3.72 2.79
C LEU A 257 -14.04 -3.62 2.67
N ALA A 258 -14.56 -3.39 1.46
CA ALA A 258 -16.01 -3.37 1.23
C ALA A 258 -16.65 -4.76 1.38
N VAL A 259 -15.91 -5.83 1.04
CA VAL A 259 -16.36 -7.21 1.29
C VAL A 259 -16.40 -7.48 2.80
N TYR A 260 -15.43 -6.98 3.56
CA TYR A 260 -15.46 -7.07 5.02
C TYR A 260 -16.70 -6.39 5.61
N SER A 261 -16.99 -5.14 5.21
CA SER A 261 -18.20 -4.44 5.66
C SER A 261 -19.48 -5.21 5.31
N SER A 262 -19.58 -5.73 4.09
CA SER A 262 -20.73 -6.56 3.67
C SER A 262 -20.85 -7.83 4.51
N LEU A 263 -19.72 -8.43 4.91
CA LEU A 263 -19.71 -9.63 5.73
C LEU A 263 -20.17 -9.31 7.16
N LEU A 264 -19.73 -8.20 7.75
CA LEU A 264 -20.15 -7.76 9.09
C LEU A 264 -21.66 -7.56 9.19
N ASP A 265 -22.29 -7.01 8.15
CA ASP A 265 -23.75 -6.82 8.12
C ASP A 265 -24.52 -8.16 8.14
N GLU A 266 -23.87 -9.25 7.71
CA GLU A 266 -24.50 -10.55 7.54
C GLU A 266 -24.18 -11.56 8.65
N ILE A 267 -23.10 -11.36 9.40
CA ILE A 267 -22.70 -12.25 10.50
C ILE A 267 -22.99 -11.59 11.85
N THR A 268 -23.68 -12.33 12.73
CA THR A 268 -24.06 -11.85 14.07
C THR A 268 -22.96 -11.99 15.12
N ILE A 269 -21.74 -12.35 14.70
CA ILE A 269 -20.60 -12.61 15.58
C ILE A 269 -19.61 -11.45 15.40
N ASP A 270 -19.06 -10.96 16.51
CA ASP A 270 -17.94 -10.01 16.48
C ASP A 270 -16.77 -10.60 15.69
N PHE A 271 -16.62 -10.13 14.45
CA PHE A 271 -15.61 -10.62 13.52
C PHE A 271 -14.64 -9.49 13.20
N ALA A 272 -13.59 -9.39 14.02
CA ALA A 272 -12.58 -8.36 13.87
C ALA A 272 -11.84 -8.48 12.53
N PHE A 273 -11.41 -7.34 11.98
CA PHE A 273 -10.71 -7.30 10.70
C PHE A 273 -9.47 -8.22 10.62
N PRO A 274 -8.62 -8.37 11.66
CA PRO A 274 -7.53 -9.35 11.65
C PRO A 274 -7.99 -10.81 11.43
N ALA A 275 -9.15 -11.19 11.98
CA ALA A 275 -9.72 -12.53 11.78
C ALA A 275 -10.25 -12.70 10.35
N PHE A 276 -10.83 -11.62 9.78
CA PHE A 276 -11.19 -11.58 8.36
C PHE A 276 -9.98 -11.77 7.44
N LEU A 277 -8.89 -11.05 7.69
CA LEU A 277 -7.65 -11.19 6.91
C LEU A 277 -7.08 -12.62 6.99
N GLN A 278 -7.11 -13.23 8.17
CA GLN A 278 -6.70 -14.62 8.37
C GLN A 278 -7.57 -15.59 7.55
N ALA A 279 -8.88 -15.38 7.52
CA ALA A 279 -9.81 -16.17 6.70
C ALA A 279 -9.47 -16.03 5.21
N CYS A 280 -9.31 -14.80 4.71
CA CYS A 280 -8.91 -14.53 3.33
C CYS A 280 -7.58 -15.18 2.97
N ALA A 281 -6.55 -15.00 3.80
CA ALA A 281 -5.23 -15.58 3.56
C ALA A 281 -5.28 -17.11 3.51
N THR A 282 -6.05 -17.73 4.42
CA THR A 282 -6.22 -19.20 4.42
C THR A 282 -6.89 -19.68 3.14
N LEU A 283 -7.96 -19.00 2.69
CA LEU A 283 -8.66 -19.37 1.46
C LEU A 283 -7.78 -19.18 0.22
N ILE A 284 -7.00 -18.10 0.16
CA ILE A 284 -6.06 -17.83 -0.94
C ILE A 284 -4.97 -18.90 -0.99
N MET A 285 -4.36 -19.24 0.15
CA MET A 285 -3.30 -20.26 0.21
C MET A 285 -3.78 -21.66 -0.22
N ASN A 286 -5.08 -21.94 -0.08
CA ASN A 286 -5.69 -23.19 -0.52
C ASN A 286 -6.25 -23.13 -1.96
N GLY A 287 -5.99 -22.04 -2.70
CA GLY A 287 -6.50 -21.86 -4.07
C GLY A 287 -8.02 -21.68 -4.14
N LEU A 288 -8.67 -21.38 -3.01
CA LEU A 288 -10.12 -21.20 -2.94
C LEU A 288 -10.55 -19.77 -3.27
N MET A 289 -9.61 -18.83 -3.27
CA MET A 289 -9.82 -17.44 -3.65
C MET A 289 -8.58 -16.93 -4.38
N ILE A 290 -8.80 -16.00 -5.29
CA ILE A 290 -7.76 -15.28 -6.02
C ILE A 290 -7.85 -13.82 -5.60
N ILE A 291 -6.70 -13.17 -5.45
CA ILE A 291 -6.61 -11.73 -5.24
C ILE A 291 -6.06 -11.05 -6.48
N ASN A 292 -6.86 -10.15 -7.03
CA ASN A 292 -6.43 -9.20 -8.04
C ASN A 292 -6.11 -7.89 -7.34
N LYS A 293 -4.81 -7.61 -7.24
CA LYS A 293 -4.34 -6.29 -6.84
C LYS A 293 -4.24 -5.43 -8.08
N MET A 294 -4.60 -4.15 -7.98
CA MET A 294 -4.14 -3.17 -8.96
C MET A 294 -2.61 -3.12 -8.89
N LYS A 295 -1.95 -3.80 -9.84
CA LYS A 295 -0.51 -3.74 -9.99
C LYS A 295 -0.19 -2.52 -10.86
N PHE A 296 0.45 -1.52 -10.27
CA PHE A 296 1.09 -0.46 -11.03
C PHE A 296 2.42 -1.00 -11.53
N VAL A 297 2.58 -1.13 -12.84
CA VAL A 297 3.82 -1.60 -13.45
C VAL A 297 4.69 -0.38 -13.72
N THR A 298 5.80 -0.24 -12.98
CA THR A 298 6.89 0.64 -13.39
C THR A 298 7.64 -0.05 -14.51
N VAL A 299 7.72 0.59 -15.67
CA VAL A 299 8.56 0.16 -16.79
C VAL A 299 10.02 0.26 -16.33
N PRO A 300 10.81 -0.83 -16.39
CA PRO A 300 12.25 -0.73 -16.18
C PRO A 300 12.87 0.11 -17.31
N LEU A 301 13.69 1.10 -16.93
CA LEU A 301 14.53 1.88 -17.84
C LEU A 301 15.54 0.99 -18.58
#